data_AF-A0A524GBA6-F1
#
_entry.id   AF-A0A524GBA6-F1
#
_cell.length_a   1.000
_cell.length_b   1.000
_cell.length_c   1.000
_cell.angle_alpha   90.00
_cell.angle_beta   90.00
_cell.angle_gamma   90.00
#
_symmetry.space_group_name_H-M   'P 1'
#
loop_
_entity.id
_entity.type
_entity.pdbx_description
1 polymer ?
#
loop_
_entity_poly.entity_id
_entity_poly.type
_entity_poly.pdbx_seq_one_letter_code
_entity_poly.pdbx_strand_id
1 'polypeptide(L)'
;MEEVDGNSTKALLERFKNAVGRADECLSSEDYQQAMALYFDASQSADEMTQRFLTLLMKTAPSTAHKTVFVEFLSWRLRYYTAQYDYHLAVAQTLSGLPREEWIARLETILVLSQSLVDKILPIFKETDDTAIRLRIKDLLDDWITGIRNLVLNLKTWGMASAQASRVLEWAMDNGIE
;
A
#
# COMPACT_ATOMS: atom_id res chain seq x y z
N MET A 1 5.68 20.78 -30.62
CA MET A 1 5.42 19.36 -30.34
C MET A 1 6.34 18.99 -29.19
N GLU A 2 6.05 19.50 -28.01
CA GLU A 2 6.92 19.45 -26.83
C GLU A 2 6.01 19.30 -25.61
N GLU A 3 5.67 18.05 -25.27
CA GLU A 3 4.93 17.77 -24.03
C GLU A 3 4.93 16.25 -23.71
N VAL A 4 6.10 15.60 -23.60
CA VAL A 4 6.13 14.17 -23.18
C VAL A 4 7.29 13.79 -22.24
N ASP A 5 8.24 14.66 -21.92
CA ASP A 5 9.41 14.21 -21.13
C ASP A 5 9.16 14.08 -19.62
N GLY A 6 8.11 14.70 -19.08
CA GLY A 6 7.71 14.58 -17.67
C GLY A 6 7.11 13.22 -17.29
N ASN A 7 6.76 12.38 -18.28
CA ASN A 7 6.04 11.12 -18.06
C ASN A 7 6.88 9.86 -18.28
N SER A 8 8.18 9.94 -18.57
CA SER A 8 8.99 8.74 -18.81
C SER A 8 9.32 8.00 -17.49
N THR A 9 9.29 6.67 -17.49
CA THR A 9 9.71 5.85 -16.33
C THR A 9 11.16 6.14 -15.92
N LYS A 10 11.99 6.60 -16.87
CA LYS A 10 13.37 7.04 -16.63
C LYS A 10 13.41 8.30 -15.76
N ALA A 11 12.60 9.32 -16.07
CA ALA A 11 12.51 10.53 -15.27
C ALA A 11 12.06 10.22 -13.83
N LEU A 12 11.11 9.29 -13.68
CA LEU A 12 10.64 8.83 -12.39
C LEU A 12 11.75 8.15 -11.56
N LEU A 13 12.54 7.28 -12.21
CA LEU A 13 13.67 6.60 -11.59
C LEU A 13 14.75 7.59 -11.13
N GLU A 14 15.04 8.61 -11.93
CA GLU A 14 16.00 9.65 -11.56
C GLU A 14 15.49 10.51 -10.40
N ARG A 15 14.19 10.86 -10.39
CA ARG A 15 13.55 11.54 -9.25
C ARG A 15 13.68 10.72 -7.97
N PHE A 16 13.39 9.41 -8.05
CA PHE A 16 13.54 8.48 -6.94
C PHE A 16 14.98 8.45 -6.40
N LYS A 17 15.97 8.21 -7.27
CA LYS A 17 17.38 8.11 -6.88
C LYS A 17 17.90 9.41 -6.25
N ASN A 18 17.53 10.56 -6.81
CA ASN A 18 17.95 11.86 -6.29
C ASN A 18 17.33 12.12 -4.92
N ALA A 19 16.03 11.84 -4.75
CA ALA A 19 15.37 11.98 -3.45
C ALA A 19 16.01 11.08 -2.39
N VAL A 20 16.29 9.80 -2.70
CA VAL A 20 16.97 8.88 -1.78
C VAL A 20 18.37 9.36 -1.43
N GLY A 21 19.19 9.73 -2.43
CA GLY A 21 20.56 10.19 -2.18
C GLY A 21 20.61 11.41 -1.26
N ARG A 22 19.73 12.39 -1.50
CA ARG A 22 19.61 13.57 -0.63
C ARG A 22 19.04 13.22 0.75
N ALA A 23 18.12 12.27 0.83
CA ALA A 23 17.59 11.82 2.12
C ALA A 23 18.69 11.17 2.97
N ASP A 24 19.53 10.33 2.37
CA ASP A 24 20.66 9.68 3.03
C ASP A 24 21.69 10.70 3.52
N GLU A 25 21.97 11.75 2.73
CA GLU A 25 22.83 12.88 3.13
C GLU A 25 22.25 13.62 4.35
N CYS A 26 20.96 13.98 4.31
CA CYS A 26 20.27 14.61 5.44
C CYS A 26 20.26 13.70 6.68
N LEU A 27 20.05 12.40 6.50
CA LEU A 27 20.06 11.42 7.59
C LEU A 27 21.44 11.34 8.25
N SER A 28 22.51 11.30 7.44
CA SER A 28 23.90 11.30 7.93
C SER A 28 24.28 12.60 8.66
N SER A 29 23.60 13.69 8.34
CA SER A 29 23.77 15.01 8.96
C SER A 29 22.82 15.26 10.13
N GLU A 30 22.04 14.26 10.54
CA GLU A 30 21.03 14.34 11.61
C GLU A 30 19.85 15.29 11.33
N ASP A 31 19.66 15.70 10.07
CA ASP A 31 18.52 16.52 9.61
C ASP A 31 17.27 15.65 9.38
N TYR A 32 16.76 15.04 10.44
CA TYR A 32 15.73 13.98 10.36
C TYR A 32 14.41 14.42 9.72
N GLN A 33 13.98 15.66 9.94
CA GLN A 33 12.74 16.16 9.32
C GLN A 33 12.86 16.27 7.80
N GLN A 34 14.00 16.76 7.33
CA GLN A 34 14.28 16.90 5.90
C GLN A 34 14.51 15.53 5.25
N ALA A 35 15.23 14.63 5.93
CA ALA A 35 15.40 13.24 5.48
C ALA A 35 14.05 12.52 5.34
N MET A 36 13.16 12.67 6.34
CA MET A 36 11.82 12.08 6.30
C MET A 36 10.99 12.60 5.12
N ALA A 37 11.02 13.91 4.85
CA ALA A 37 10.31 14.49 3.70
C ALA A 37 10.84 13.95 2.37
N LEU A 38 12.17 13.83 2.21
CA LEU A 38 12.79 13.32 1.00
C LEU A 38 12.54 11.81 0.80
N TYR A 39 12.54 11.00 1.86
CA TYR A 39 12.15 9.60 1.77
C TYR A 39 10.66 9.45 1.42
N PHE A 40 9.81 10.34 1.89
CA PHE A 40 8.41 10.37 1.48
C PHE A 40 8.27 10.66 -0.03
N ASP A 41 8.97 11.66 -0.56
CA ASP A 41 8.98 11.95 -2.01
C ASP A 41 9.52 10.77 -2.84
N ALA A 42 10.56 10.09 -2.34
CA ALA A 42 11.06 8.87 -2.94
C ALA A 42 9.98 7.77 -2.95
N SER A 43 9.27 7.58 -1.84
CA SER A 43 8.20 6.58 -1.74
C SER A 43 7.08 6.80 -2.75
N GLN A 44 6.68 8.06 -3.00
CA GLN A 44 5.68 8.39 -4.02
C GLN A 44 6.13 8.01 -5.43
N SER A 45 7.43 8.24 -5.72
CA SER A 45 8.02 7.84 -6.99
C SER A 45 8.07 6.32 -7.14
N ALA A 46 8.41 5.59 -6.09
CA ALA A 46 8.38 4.13 -6.09
C ALA A 46 6.96 3.59 -6.29
N ASP A 47 5.96 4.20 -5.66
CA ASP A 47 4.55 3.82 -5.81
C ASP A 47 4.04 3.99 -7.24
N GLU A 48 4.38 5.11 -7.88
CA GLU A 48 4.01 5.37 -9.28
C GLU A 48 4.70 4.38 -10.23
N MET A 49 5.99 4.08 -10.01
CA MET A 49 6.74 3.06 -10.77
C MET A 49 6.08 1.68 -10.65
N THR A 50 5.69 1.31 -9.42
CA THR A 50 5.00 0.05 -9.13
C THR A 50 3.64 0.01 -9.82
N GLN A 51 2.89 1.12 -9.82
CA GLN A 51 1.59 1.17 -10.50
C GLN A 51 1.72 1.00 -12.01
N ARG A 52 2.75 1.60 -12.63
CA ARG A 52 3.05 1.40 -14.06
C ARG A 52 3.40 -0.06 -14.35
N PHE A 53 4.22 -0.68 -13.50
CA PHE A 53 4.59 -2.08 -13.62
C PHE A 53 3.39 -3.03 -13.51
N LEU A 54 2.55 -2.85 -12.47
CA LEU A 54 1.32 -3.65 -12.29
C LEU A 54 0.39 -3.48 -13.49
N THR A 55 0.23 -2.27 -14.01
CA THR A 55 -0.59 -2.00 -15.19
C THR A 55 -0.09 -2.75 -16.43
N LEU A 56 1.23 -2.83 -16.62
CA LEU A 56 1.82 -3.60 -17.72
C LEU A 56 1.58 -5.10 -17.53
N LEU A 57 1.80 -5.62 -16.32
CA LEU A 57 1.54 -7.03 -16.00
C LEU A 57 0.07 -7.42 -16.22
N MET A 58 -0.89 -6.53 -15.94
CA MET A 58 -2.31 -6.79 -16.20
C MET A 58 -2.65 -6.87 -17.68
N LYS A 59 -1.89 -6.21 -18.56
CA LYS A 59 -2.15 -6.15 -20.01
C LYS A 59 -1.52 -7.30 -20.81
N THR A 60 -0.60 -8.05 -20.22
CA THR A 60 0.09 -9.16 -20.89
C THR A 60 -0.71 -10.46 -20.81
N ALA A 61 -0.67 -11.27 -21.88
CA ALA A 61 -1.31 -12.59 -21.92
C ALA A 61 -0.80 -13.50 -20.77
N PRO A 62 -1.65 -13.84 -19.79
CA PRO A 62 -1.16 -14.36 -18.52
C PRO A 62 -0.94 -15.89 -18.59
N SER A 63 0.33 -16.30 -18.65
CA SER A 63 0.72 -17.69 -18.32
C SER A 63 0.54 -17.95 -16.81
N THR A 64 0.53 -19.22 -16.38
CA THR A 64 0.46 -19.56 -14.95
C THR A 64 1.62 -18.95 -14.16
N ALA A 65 2.84 -18.96 -14.72
CA ALA A 65 4.00 -18.32 -14.10
C ALA A 65 3.80 -16.80 -13.96
N HIS A 66 3.22 -16.16 -14.99
CA HIS A 66 2.88 -14.74 -14.96
C HIS A 66 1.85 -14.42 -13.87
N LYS A 67 0.77 -15.19 -13.78
CA LYS A 67 -0.26 -15.03 -12.73
C LYS A 67 0.34 -15.21 -11.35
N THR A 68 1.21 -16.21 -11.18
CA THR A 68 1.91 -16.46 -9.91
C THR A 68 2.74 -15.25 -9.50
N VAL A 69 3.62 -14.76 -10.38
CA VAL A 69 4.45 -13.58 -10.11
C VAL A 69 3.60 -12.35 -9.82
N PHE A 70 2.52 -12.14 -10.58
CA PHE A 70 1.61 -11.01 -10.35
C PHE A 70 0.96 -11.08 -8.97
N VAL A 71 0.48 -12.26 -8.57
CA VAL A 71 -0.09 -12.48 -7.24
C VAL A 71 0.94 -12.27 -6.15
N GLU A 72 2.19 -12.73 -6.31
CA GLU A 72 3.25 -12.50 -5.32
C GLU A 72 3.57 -11.01 -5.15
N PHE A 73 3.63 -10.22 -6.24
CA PHE A 73 3.83 -8.77 -6.15
C PHE A 73 2.66 -8.07 -5.44
N LEU A 74 1.42 -8.43 -5.78
CA LEU A 74 0.24 -7.89 -5.12
C LEU A 74 0.19 -8.29 -3.63
N SER A 75 0.57 -9.53 -3.32
CA SER A 75 0.64 -10.06 -1.95
C SER A 75 1.64 -9.29 -1.10
N TRP A 76 2.85 -9.10 -1.62
CA TRP A 76 3.89 -8.34 -0.95
C TRP A 76 3.44 -6.90 -0.68
N ARG A 77 2.84 -6.23 -1.68
CA ARG A 77 2.39 -4.85 -1.52
C ARG A 77 1.22 -4.71 -0.55
N LEU A 78 0.28 -5.66 -0.56
CA LEU A 78 -0.83 -5.66 0.39
C LEU A 78 -0.34 -5.85 1.82
N ARG A 79 0.58 -6.82 2.05
CA ARG A 79 1.21 -7.04 3.36
C ARG A 79 2.00 -5.82 3.83
N TYR A 80 2.69 -5.14 2.91
CA TYR A 80 3.34 -3.87 3.24
C TYR A 80 2.34 -2.85 3.79
N TYR A 81 1.21 -2.61 3.10
CA TYR A 81 0.18 -1.69 3.59
C TYR A 81 -0.42 -2.14 4.93
N THR A 82 -0.69 -3.44 5.11
CA THR A 82 -1.21 -3.97 6.38
C THR A 82 -0.23 -3.75 7.53
N ALA A 83 1.07 -3.96 7.32
CA ALA A 83 2.09 -3.68 8.33
C ALA A 83 2.18 -2.20 8.69
N GLN A 84 1.85 -1.30 7.75
CA GLN A 84 1.81 0.13 8.02
C GLN A 84 0.65 0.53 8.94
N TYR A 85 -0.41 -0.27 9.07
CA TYR A 85 -1.53 0.05 9.97
C TYR A 85 -1.04 0.19 11.41
N ASP A 86 -0.38 -0.85 11.92
CA ASP A 86 0.13 -0.90 13.28
C ASP A 86 1.21 0.15 13.52
N TYR A 87 2.07 0.39 12.53
CA TYR A 87 3.09 1.44 12.60
C TYR A 87 2.47 2.83 12.79
N HIS A 88 1.58 3.25 11.90
CA HIS A 88 0.96 4.58 11.99
C HIS A 88 0.13 4.73 13.25
N LEU A 89 -0.53 3.64 13.65
CA LEU A 89 -1.34 3.58 14.85
C LEU A 89 -0.49 3.69 16.13
N ALA A 90 0.66 3.01 16.21
CA ALA A 90 1.61 3.15 17.31
C ALA A 90 2.22 4.55 17.36
N VAL A 91 2.61 5.10 16.21
CA VAL A 91 3.15 6.46 16.13
C VAL A 91 2.14 7.51 16.61
N ALA A 92 0.87 7.37 16.24
CA ALA A 92 -0.22 8.23 16.72
C ALA A 92 -0.43 8.16 18.24
N GLN A 93 0.00 7.07 18.90
CA GLN A 93 -0.04 6.94 20.35
C GLN A 93 1.19 7.55 21.02
N THR A 94 2.38 7.35 20.44
CA THR A 94 3.65 7.60 21.13
C THR A 94 4.22 9.00 20.90
N LEU A 95 3.99 9.60 19.72
CA LEU A 95 4.61 10.88 19.38
C LEU A 95 3.74 12.06 19.82
N SER A 96 4.23 12.82 20.79
CA SER A 96 3.77 14.18 21.08
C SER A 96 4.45 15.15 20.10
N GLY A 97 3.73 15.70 19.12
CA GLY A 97 4.27 16.77 18.26
C GLY A 97 3.63 16.90 16.88
N LEU A 98 3.08 15.82 16.31
CA LEU A 98 2.23 15.87 15.12
C LEU A 98 0.76 15.70 15.55
N PRO A 99 -0.19 16.41 14.92
CA PRO A 99 -1.61 16.23 15.22
C PRO A 99 -2.00 14.77 15.02
N ARG A 100 -2.68 14.19 16.00
CA ARG A 100 -3.18 12.80 15.98
C ARG A 100 -4.01 12.53 14.73
N GLU A 101 -4.72 13.56 14.27
CA GLU A 101 -5.56 13.59 13.08
C GLU A 101 -4.76 13.36 11.79
N GLU A 102 -3.52 13.85 11.70
CA GLU A 102 -2.69 13.67 10.51
C GLU A 102 -2.25 12.21 10.34
N TRP A 103 -1.90 11.55 11.46
CA TRP A 103 -1.56 10.13 11.44
C TRP A 103 -2.76 9.26 11.10
N ILE A 104 -3.95 9.62 11.60
CA ILE A 104 -5.20 8.95 11.21
C ILE A 104 -5.47 9.15 9.71
N ALA A 105 -5.33 10.36 9.17
CA ALA A 105 -5.53 10.62 7.74
C ALA A 105 -4.56 9.81 6.85
N ARG A 106 -3.30 9.65 7.28
CA ARG A 106 -2.32 8.78 6.60
C ARG A 106 -2.75 7.32 6.64
N LEU A 107 -3.18 6.83 7.81
CA LEU A 107 -3.72 5.49 7.97
C LEU A 107 -4.93 5.24 7.05
N GLU A 108 -5.86 6.20 6.95
CA GLU A 108 -7.03 6.12 6.07
C GLU A 108 -6.64 6.06 4.58
N THR A 109 -5.60 6.80 4.20
CA THR A 109 -5.03 6.72 2.84
C THR A 109 -4.49 5.33 2.55
N ILE A 110 -3.74 4.74 3.48
CA ILE A 110 -3.18 3.38 3.33
C ILE A 110 -4.29 2.33 3.26
N LEU A 111 -5.37 2.50 4.03
CA LEU A 111 -6.56 1.64 3.94
C LEU A 111 -7.17 1.67 2.53
N VAL A 112 -7.37 2.86 1.95
CA VAL A 112 -7.90 3.00 0.59
C VAL A 112 -6.96 2.36 -0.44
N LEU A 113 -5.64 2.54 -0.30
CA LEU A 113 -4.66 1.93 -1.19
C LEU A 113 -4.69 0.39 -1.10
N SER A 114 -4.83 -0.15 0.12
CA SER A 114 -4.96 -1.59 0.34
C SER A 114 -6.24 -2.17 -0.27
N GLN A 115 -7.37 -1.50 -0.09
CA GLN A 115 -8.65 -1.87 -0.72
C GLN A 115 -8.51 -1.88 -2.24
N SER A 116 -7.90 -0.86 -2.83
CA SER A 116 -7.68 -0.79 -4.28
C SER A 116 -6.79 -1.92 -4.81
N LEU A 117 -5.90 -2.49 -4.00
CA LEU A 117 -5.16 -3.70 -4.39
C LEU A 117 -6.05 -4.93 -4.34
N VAL A 118 -6.85 -5.09 -3.29
CA VAL A 118 -7.81 -6.19 -3.16
C VAL A 118 -8.82 -6.19 -4.31
N ASP A 119 -9.31 -5.02 -4.72
CA ASP A 119 -10.13 -4.85 -5.93
C ASP A 119 -9.49 -5.44 -7.19
N LYS A 120 -8.16 -5.36 -7.33
CA LYS A 120 -7.43 -5.94 -8.47
C LYS A 120 -7.17 -7.43 -8.31
N ILE A 121 -7.09 -7.92 -7.08
CA ILE A 121 -6.86 -9.33 -6.74
C ILE A 121 -8.15 -10.15 -6.90
N LEU A 122 -9.30 -9.60 -6.52
CA LEU A 122 -10.59 -10.31 -6.53
C LEU A 122 -10.99 -10.93 -7.88
N PRO A 123 -10.83 -10.25 -9.03
CA PRO A 123 -11.09 -10.86 -10.33
C PRO A 123 -10.23 -12.11 -10.56
N ILE A 124 -8.95 -12.07 -10.19
CA ILE A 124 -8.04 -13.22 -10.33
C ILE A 124 -8.51 -14.38 -9.46
N PHE A 125 -8.93 -14.11 -8.23
CA PHE A 125 -9.48 -15.13 -7.34
C PHE A 125 -10.71 -15.82 -7.93
N LYS A 126 -11.62 -15.04 -8.52
CA LYS A 126 -12.88 -15.52 -9.11
C LYS A 126 -12.67 -16.28 -10.41
N GLU A 127 -11.71 -15.87 -11.23
CA GLU A 127 -11.51 -16.38 -12.59
C GLU A 127 -10.42 -17.46 -12.70
N THR A 128 -9.57 -17.64 -11.69
CA THR A 128 -8.46 -18.62 -11.76
C THR A 128 -8.94 -20.04 -11.52
N ASP A 129 -8.61 -20.96 -12.44
CA ASP A 129 -8.77 -22.41 -12.25
C ASP A 129 -7.60 -23.04 -11.48
N ASP A 130 -6.48 -22.31 -11.33
CA ASP A 130 -5.32 -22.78 -10.59
C ASP A 130 -5.60 -22.75 -9.07
N THR A 131 -5.66 -23.94 -8.48
CA THR A 131 -5.97 -24.12 -7.05
C THR A 131 -4.87 -23.56 -6.15
N ALA A 132 -3.60 -23.64 -6.54
CA ALA A 132 -2.50 -23.12 -5.74
C ALA A 132 -2.53 -21.58 -5.69
N ILE A 133 -2.82 -20.94 -6.83
CA ILE A 133 -3.01 -19.48 -6.89
C ILE A 133 -4.25 -19.08 -6.06
N ARG A 134 -5.35 -19.82 -6.19
CA ARG A 134 -6.58 -19.56 -5.44
C ARG A 134 -6.36 -19.61 -3.94
N LEU A 135 -5.67 -20.65 -3.43
CA LEU A 135 -5.36 -20.79 -2.01
C LEU A 135 -4.46 -19.63 -1.51
N ARG A 136 -3.42 -19.29 -2.26
CA ARG A 136 -2.53 -18.15 -1.91
C ARG A 136 -3.27 -16.83 -1.81
N ILE A 137 -4.17 -16.56 -2.75
CA ILE A 137 -5.00 -15.35 -2.71
C ILE A 137 -5.95 -15.41 -1.52
N LYS A 138 -6.57 -16.56 -1.24
CA LYS A 138 -7.44 -16.72 -0.08
C LYS A 138 -6.70 -16.39 1.22
N ASP A 139 -5.56 -17.03 1.47
CA ASP A 139 -4.75 -16.79 2.68
C ASP A 139 -4.37 -15.31 2.81
N LEU A 140 -4.02 -14.67 1.69
CA LEU A 140 -3.73 -13.23 1.66
C LEU A 140 -4.94 -12.36 2.04
N LEU A 141 -6.13 -12.69 1.54
CA LEU A 141 -7.36 -11.96 1.85
C LEU A 141 -7.77 -12.15 3.32
N ASP A 142 -7.61 -13.36 3.84
CA ASP A 142 -7.87 -13.72 5.26
C ASP A 142 -6.92 -12.95 6.19
N ASP A 143 -5.63 -12.84 5.84
CA ASP A 143 -4.64 -12.03 6.56
C ASP A 143 -5.02 -10.53 6.54
N TRP A 144 -5.39 -10.02 5.37
CA TRP A 144 -5.73 -8.61 5.18
C TRP A 144 -6.99 -8.20 5.95
N ILE A 145 -8.07 -8.99 5.89
CA ILE A 145 -9.32 -8.71 6.61
C ILE A 145 -9.12 -8.80 8.12
N THR A 146 -8.29 -9.74 8.58
CA THR A 146 -7.89 -9.84 9.98
C THR A 146 -7.14 -8.59 10.44
N GLY A 147 -6.22 -8.08 9.62
CA GLY A 147 -5.53 -6.81 9.87
C GLY A 147 -6.48 -5.63 10.02
N ILE A 148 -7.49 -5.52 9.15
CA ILE A 148 -8.50 -4.45 9.24
C ILE A 148 -9.38 -4.60 10.49
N ARG A 149 -9.82 -5.81 10.83
CA ARG A 149 -10.60 -6.07 12.05
C ARG A 149 -9.83 -5.65 13.31
N ASN A 150 -8.56 -6.02 13.38
CA ASN A 150 -7.68 -5.62 14.48
C ASN A 150 -7.52 -4.10 14.53
N LEU A 151 -7.33 -3.45 13.38
CA LEU A 151 -7.25 -2.00 13.30
C LEU A 151 -8.51 -1.31 13.83
N VAL A 152 -9.70 -1.73 13.37
CA VAL A 152 -11.00 -1.20 13.83
C VAL A 152 -11.17 -1.38 15.34
N LEU A 153 -10.80 -2.55 15.86
CA LEU A 153 -10.86 -2.84 17.30
C LEU A 153 -9.92 -1.92 18.10
N ASN A 154 -8.69 -1.74 17.65
CA ASN A 154 -7.71 -0.89 18.32
C ASN A 154 -8.13 0.59 18.30
N LEU A 155 -8.57 1.08 17.14
CA LEU A 155 -9.11 2.43 16.97
C LEU A 155 -10.27 2.70 17.95
N LYS A 156 -11.24 1.78 18.03
CA LYS A 156 -12.36 1.86 18.97
C LYS A 156 -11.89 1.89 20.42
N THR A 157 -10.96 1.00 20.79
CA THR A 157 -10.42 0.90 22.16
C THR A 157 -9.75 2.20 22.60
N TRP A 158 -9.18 2.96 21.67
CA TRP A 158 -8.41 4.17 21.97
C TRP A 158 -9.18 5.48 21.74
N GLY A 159 -10.49 5.38 21.54
CA GLY A 159 -11.37 6.52 21.30
C GLY A 159 -11.06 7.26 19.99
N MET A 160 -10.40 6.60 19.04
CA MET A 160 -10.12 7.12 17.70
C MET A 160 -11.09 6.48 16.73
N ALA A 161 -12.09 7.22 16.26
CA ALA A 161 -12.98 6.71 15.23
C ALA A 161 -12.38 6.99 13.84
N SER A 162 -12.27 5.95 13.01
CA SER A 162 -12.08 6.11 11.56
C SER A 162 -13.29 5.53 10.84
N ALA A 163 -14.07 6.42 10.23
CA ALA A 163 -15.18 6.00 9.37
C ALA A 163 -14.68 5.28 8.12
N GLN A 164 -13.44 5.55 7.68
CA GLN A 164 -12.84 4.85 6.56
C GLN A 164 -12.55 3.37 6.90
N ALA A 165 -11.97 3.09 8.07
CA ALA A 165 -11.68 1.71 8.48
C ALA A 165 -12.93 0.83 8.52
N SER A 166 -14.03 1.34 9.09
CA SER A 166 -15.32 0.63 9.10
C SER A 166 -15.87 0.42 7.69
N ARG A 167 -15.82 1.44 6.82
CA ARG A 167 -16.30 1.32 5.43
C ARG A 167 -15.51 0.28 4.62
N VAL A 168 -14.19 0.19 4.82
CA VAL A 168 -13.37 -0.83 4.16
C VAL A 168 -13.71 -2.23 4.67
N LEU A 169 -13.94 -2.38 5.98
CA LEU A 169 -14.38 -3.64 6.58
C LEU A 169 -15.74 -4.08 6.04
N GLU A 170 -16.72 -3.18 6.01
CA GLU A 170 -18.05 -3.42 5.43
C GLU A 170 -17.95 -3.81 3.95
N TRP A 171 -17.17 -3.05 3.16
CA TRP A 171 -16.94 -3.35 1.76
C TRP A 171 -16.34 -4.74 1.54
N ALA A 172 -15.40 -5.17 2.40
CA ALA A 172 -14.79 -6.49 2.30
C ALA A 172 -15.82 -7.60 2.55
N MET A 173 -16.67 -7.44 3.56
CA MET A 173 -17.77 -8.36 3.84
C MET A 173 -18.77 -8.43 2.67
N ASP A 174 -19.14 -7.29 2.09
CA ASP A 174 -20.02 -7.22 0.92
C ASP A 174 -19.44 -7.94 -0.31
N ASN A 175 -18.11 -8.09 -0.36
CA ASN A 175 -17.40 -8.81 -1.43
C ASN A 175 -17.08 -10.26 -1.09
N GLY A 176 -17.60 -10.78 0.02
CA GLY A 176 -17.43 -12.18 0.45
C GLY A 176 -16.04 -12.49 1.00
N ILE A 177 -15.36 -11.48 1.57
CA ILE A 177 -14.09 -11.63 2.27
C ILE A 177 -14.42 -11.66 3.77
N GLU A 178 -14.46 -12.87 4.36
CA GLU A 178 -14.87 -13.13 5.75
C GLU A 178 -13.78 -13.76 6.60
#